data_AF-A0A3S0U2V8-F1
#
_entry.id   AF-A0A3S0U2V8-F1
#
_cell.length_a   1.000
_cell.length_b   1.000
_cell.length_c   1.000
_cell.angle_alpha   90.00
_cell.angle_beta   90.00
_cell.angle_gamma   90.00
#
_symmetry.space_group_name_H-M   'P 1'
#
loop_
_entity.id
_entity.type
_entity.pdbx_description
1 polymer ?
#
loop_
_entity_poly.entity_id
_entity_poly.type
_entity_poly.pdbx_seq_one_letter_code
_entity_poly.pdbx_strand_id
1 'polypeptide(L)'
;MKPSPIAGRGAFAAQNIKSGEIIERCPALEVNHTDIGGELLNYVFYGNSENSRLVVMGNGMLFNHSFEPNVAYYLDETPSGKELVLYALSEVN
;
A
#
# COMPACT_ATOMS: atom_id res chain seq x y z
N MET A 1 -12.42 2.48 -5.00
CA MET A 1 -12.66 1.63 -3.81
C MET A 1 -14.09 1.10 -3.82
N LYS A 2 -14.27 -0.21 -3.60
CA LYS A 2 -15.59 -0.86 -3.47
C LYS A 2 -15.52 -1.95 -2.37
N PRO A 3 -16.65 -2.47 -1.86
CA PRO A 3 -16.63 -3.67 -1.03
C PRO A 3 -15.86 -4.80 -1.73
N SER A 4 -14.96 -5.45 -1.01
CA SER A 4 -14.19 -6.58 -1.52
C SER A 4 -14.84 -7.90 -1.12
N PRO A 5 -14.87 -8.92 -1.99
CA PRO A 5 -15.31 -10.26 -1.61
C PRO A 5 -14.33 -10.96 -0.67
N ILE A 6 -13.11 -10.45 -0.49
CA ILE A 6 -12.08 -11.02 0.38
C ILE A 6 -12.17 -10.43 1.79
N ALA A 7 -12.00 -9.12 1.90
CA ALA A 7 -12.03 -8.42 3.18
C ALA A 7 -12.40 -6.94 3.00
N GLY A 8 -13.39 -6.47 3.77
CA GLY A 8 -13.73 -5.05 3.89
C GLY A 8 -13.87 -4.31 2.55
N ARG A 9 -13.00 -3.31 2.33
CA ARG A 9 -12.92 -2.54 1.08
C ARG A 9 -11.67 -2.96 0.32
N GLY A 10 -11.75 -2.94 -1.01
CA GLY A 10 -10.62 -3.22 -1.89
C GLY A 10 -10.42 -2.16 -2.97
N ALA A 11 -9.17 -2.05 -3.43
CA ALA A 11 -8.80 -1.31 -4.62
C ALA A 11 -9.17 -2.12 -5.88
N PHE A 12 -9.75 -1.44 -6.87
CA PHE A 12 -10.16 -2.03 -8.15
C PHE A 12 -9.72 -1.09 -9.26
N ALA A 13 -9.18 -1.66 -10.34
CA ALA A 13 -8.79 -0.90 -11.51
C ALA A 13 -10.00 -0.20 -12.13
N ALA A 14 -9.84 1.08 -12.49
CA ALA A 14 -10.86 1.85 -13.20
C ALA A 14 -10.65 1.82 -14.72
N GLN A 15 -9.49 1.35 -15.16
CA GLN A 15 -9.04 1.22 -16.54
C GLN A 15 -7.99 0.10 -16.61
N ASN A 16 -7.65 -0.34 -17.82
CA ASN A 16 -6.60 -1.34 -18.01
C ASN A 16 -5.24 -0.79 -17.55
N ILE A 17 -4.49 -1.59 -16.81
CA ILE A 17 -3.16 -1.27 -16.28
C ILE A 17 -2.16 -2.28 -16.85
N LYS A 18 -1.04 -1.82 -17.40
CA LYS A 18 -0.01 -2.68 -17.97
C LYS A 18 0.89 -3.26 -16.88
N SER A 19 1.49 -4.42 -17.15
CA SER A 19 2.55 -4.97 -16.30
C SER A 19 3.70 -3.96 -16.16
N GLY A 20 4.15 -3.74 -14.93
CA GLY A 20 5.19 -2.76 -14.57
C GLY A 20 4.71 -1.32 -14.41
N GLU A 21 3.44 -1.03 -14.70
CA GLU A 21 2.91 0.33 -14.59
C GLU A 21 2.75 0.76 -13.13
N ILE A 22 3.13 2.00 -12.83
CA ILE A 22 2.91 2.60 -11.51
C ILE A 22 1.42 2.90 -11.35
N ILE A 23 0.82 2.34 -10.31
CA ILE A 23 -0.60 2.48 -9.98
C ILE A 23 -0.81 3.75 -9.14
N GLU A 24 -0.04 3.92 -8.07
CA GLU A 24 -0.15 5.06 -7.17
C GLU A 24 1.19 5.29 -6.45
N ARG A 25 1.53 6.56 -6.26
CA ARG A 25 2.58 6.99 -5.32
C ARG A 25 1.92 7.56 -4.08
N CYS A 26 2.10 6.88 -2.96
CA CYS A 26 1.42 7.21 -1.72
C CYS A 26 2.40 7.82 -0.73
N PRO A 27 2.21 9.07 -0.26
CA PRO A 27 3.00 9.61 0.83
C PRO A 27 2.97 8.69 2.05
N ALA A 28 4.14 8.43 2.64
CA ALA A 28 4.29 7.53 3.77
C ALA A 28 4.92 8.27 4.97
N LEU A 29 4.25 8.21 6.11
CA LEU A 29 4.77 8.71 7.37
C LEU A 29 5.38 7.55 8.15
N GLU A 30 6.65 7.68 8.51
CA GLU A 30 7.30 6.76 9.43
C GLU A 30 6.92 7.10 10.87
N VAL A 31 6.39 6.12 11.57
CA VAL A 31 5.97 6.21 12.97
C VAL A 31 6.56 5.04 13.75
N ASN A 32 6.44 5.06 15.07
CA ASN A 32 6.89 3.96 15.91
C ASN A 32 5.71 3.22 16.58
N HIS A 33 6.00 2.11 17.25
CA HIS A 33 5.01 1.28 17.95
C HIS A 33 4.22 2.00 19.06
N THR A 34 4.69 3.16 19.56
CA THR A 34 3.96 3.96 20.55
C THR A 34 2.95 4.92 19.90
N ASP A 35 3.09 5.21 18.61
CA ASP A 35 2.19 6.11 17.87
C ASP A 35 0.95 5.39 17.31
N ILE A 36 0.98 4.06 17.23
CA ILE A 36 -0.06 3.25 16.56
C ILE A 36 -0.50 2.06 17.40
N GLY A 37 -1.82 1.84 17.44
CA GLY A 37 -2.44 0.68 18.08
C GLY A 37 -3.83 0.36 17.54
N GLY A 38 -4.43 -0.70 18.08
CA GLY A 38 -5.77 -1.16 17.71
C GLY A 38 -5.86 -1.65 16.27
N GLU A 39 -7.00 -1.40 15.61
CA GLU A 39 -7.28 -1.85 14.24
C GLU A 39 -6.26 -1.35 13.20
N LEU A 40 -5.60 -0.23 13.46
CA LEU A 40 -4.62 0.34 12.54
C LEU A 40 -3.39 -0.58 12.35
N LEU A 41 -3.11 -1.48 13.30
CA LEU A 41 -2.07 -2.50 13.19
C LEU A 41 -2.28 -3.47 12.03
N ASN A 42 -3.53 -3.64 11.57
CA ASN A 42 -3.87 -4.50 10.44
C ASN A 42 -3.59 -3.84 9.06
N TYR A 43 -3.19 -2.55 9.05
CA TYR A 43 -3.10 -1.74 7.83
C TYR A 43 -1.72 -1.12 7.60
N VAL A 44 -0.94 -0.91 8.66
CA VAL A 44 0.39 -0.29 8.54
C VAL A 44 1.43 -1.26 7.99
N PHE A 45 2.40 -0.71 7.27
CA PHE A 45 3.52 -1.47 6.75
C PHE A 45 4.67 -1.47 7.77
N TYR A 46 5.52 -2.50 7.73
CA TYR A 46 6.77 -2.49 8.48
C TYR A 46 7.77 -1.53 7.81
N GLY A 47 8.41 -0.68 8.62
CA GLY A 47 9.53 0.15 8.18
C GLY A 47 10.86 -0.59 8.23
N ASN A 48 11.96 0.17 8.23
CA ASN A 48 13.33 -0.39 8.18
C ASN A 48 13.81 -1.03 9.50
N SER A 49 13.02 -0.95 10.57
CA SER A 49 13.31 -1.58 11.87
C SER A 49 12.06 -2.24 12.44
N GLU A 50 12.25 -3.19 13.35
CA GLU A 50 11.15 -3.92 14.01
C GLU A 50 10.17 -2.99 14.75
N ASN A 51 10.64 -1.83 15.19
CA ASN A 51 9.85 -0.83 15.90
C ASN A 51 9.26 0.25 15.00
N SER A 52 9.66 0.29 13.72
CA SER A 52 9.18 1.25 12.75
C SER A 52 7.97 0.73 12.00
N ARG A 53 6.99 1.61 11.81
CA ARG A 53 5.81 1.38 10.99
C ARG A 53 5.68 2.50 9.99
N LEU A 54 5.03 2.23 8.86
CA LEU A 54 4.69 3.22 7.85
C LEU A 54 3.17 3.36 7.78
N VAL A 55 2.70 4.57 8.04
CA VAL A 55 1.33 4.99 7.74
C VAL A 55 1.32 5.50 6.31
N VAL A 56 0.67 4.75 5.43
CA VAL A 56 0.66 5.06 4.00
C VAL A 56 -0.65 5.76 3.66
N MET A 57 -0.55 6.98 3.16
CA MET A 57 -1.70 7.79 2.76
C MET A 57 -2.24 7.35 1.38
N GLY A 58 -3.12 8.15 0.80
CA GLY A 58 -3.78 7.80 -0.46
C GLY A 58 -4.60 6.51 -0.30
N ASN A 59 -4.55 5.63 -1.30
CA ASN A 59 -5.17 4.31 -1.20
C ASN A 59 -4.21 3.21 -0.72
N GLY A 60 -2.98 3.53 -0.31
CA GLY A 60 -1.94 2.52 -0.08
C GLY A 60 -2.30 1.45 0.96
N MET A 61 -2.92 1.84 2.07
CA MET A 61 -3.40 0.91 3.11
C MET A 61 -4.70 0.19 2.75
N LEU A 62 -5.28 0.42 1.56
CA LEU A 62 -6.55 -0.17 1.15
C LEU A 62 -6.41 -1.29 0.10
N PHE A 63 -5.17 -1.60 -0.29
CA PHE A 63 -4.88 -2.77 -1.11
C PHE A 63 -4.92 -4.02 -0.24
N ASN A 64 -5.76 -4.98 -0.60
CA ASN A 64 -5.84 -6.24 0.11
C ASN A 64 -4.65 -7.15 -0.22
N HIS A 65 -4.26 -7.97 0.76
CA HIS A 65 -3.23 -9.00 0.56
C HIS A 65 -3.80 -10.23 -0.17
N SER A 66 -2.95 -10.89 -0.95
CA SER A 66 -3.24 -12.13 -1.67
C SER A 66 -1.98 -13.01 -1.68
N PHE A 67 -2.16 -14.33 -1.68
CA PHE A 67 -1.06 -15.27 -1.93
C PHE A 67 -0.56 -15.24 -3.38
N GLU A 68 -1.43 -14.80 -4.30
CA GLU A 68 -1.13 -14.57 -5.72
C GLU A 68 -1.42 -13.09 -6.02
N PRO A 69 -0.53 -12.15 -5.63
CA PRO A 69 -0.77 -10.73 -5.83
C PRO A 69 -0.52 -10.32 -7.29
N ASN A 70 -1.29 -9.35 -7.78
CA ASN A 70 -1.07 -8.68 -9.06
C ASN A 70 -0.47 -7.27 -8.90
N VAL A 71 -0.23 -6.84 -7.67
CA VAL A 71 0.39 -5.55 -7.31
C VAL A 71 1.53 -5.81 -6.33
N ALA A 72 2.64 -5.12 -6.55
CA ALA A 72 3.76 -5.06 -5.61
C ALA A 72 4.02 -3.60 -5.24
N TYR A 73 4.86 -3.40 -4.23
CA TYR A 73 5.26 -2.07 -3.79
C TYR A 73 6.74 -2.01 -3.44
N TYR A 74 7.30 -0.81 -3.51
CA TYR A 74 8.59 -0.48 -2.93
C TYR A 74 8.52 0.90 -2.26
N LEU A 75 9.46 1.17 -1.37
CA LEU A 75 9.59 2.47 -0.72
C LEU A 75 10.59 3.32 -1.50
N ASP A 76 10.21 4.54 -1.82
CA ASP A 76 11.05 5.53 -2.49
C ASP A 76 11.29 6.73 -1.57
N GLU A 77 12.51 7.27 -1.56
CA GLU A 77 12.87 8.46 -0.80
C GLU A 77 12.93 9.67 -1.73
N THR A 78 11.98 10.58 -1.57
CA THR A 78 11.89 11.81 -2.36
C THR A 78 12.30 13.03 -1.53
N PRO A 79 12.58 14.19 -2.14
CA PRO A 79 12.81 15.43 -1.40
C PRO A 79 11.65 15.85 -0.48
N SER A 80 10.42 15.42 -0.79
CA SER A 80 9.22 15.66 0.01
C SER A 80 8.97 14.62 1.11
N GLY A 81 9.80 13.58 1.20
CA GLY A 81 9.64 12.49 2.15
C GLY A 81 9.49 11.13 1.47
N LYS A 82 9.13 10.12 2.27
CA LYS A 82 9.00 8.74 1.83
C LYS A 82 7.69 8.55 1.07
N GLU A 83 7.73 7.76 0.01
CA GLU A 83 6.54 7.35 -0.75
C GLU A 83 6.50 5.82 -0.91
N LEU A 84 5.35 5.22 -0.63
CA LEU A 84 5.06 3.85 -1.05
C LEU A 84 4.63 3.88 -2.52
N VAL A 85 5.43 3.30 -3.40
CA VAL A 85 5.12 3.21 -4.83
C VAL A 85 4.51 1.85 -5.12
N LEU A 86 3.24 1.85 -5.53
CA LEU A 86 2.51 0.65 -5.95
C LEU A 86 2.63 0.48 -7.45
N TYR A 87 2.94 -0.73 -7.90
CA TYR A 87 3.05 -1.05 -9.33
C TYR A 87 2.47 -2.42 -9.66
N ALA A 88 2.02 -2.59 -10.90
CA ALA A 88 1.41 -3.82 -11.36
C ALA A 88 2.47 -4.90 -11.68
N LEU A 89 2.26 -6.13 -11.17
CA LEU A 89 3.09 -7.29 -11.51
C LEU A 89 2.66 -7.92 -12.85
N SER A 90 1.39 -7.80 -13.20
CA SER A 90 0.77 -8.33 -14.41
C SER A 90 -0.23 -7.34 -14.98
N GLU A 91 -0.75 -7.59 -16.18
CA GLU A 91 -1.85 -6.78 -16.69
C GLU A 91 -3.11 -6.90 -15.81
N VAL A 92 -3.76 -5.76 -15.55
CA VAL A 92 -5.02 -5.69 -14.80
C VAL A 92 -6.08 -5.15 -15.74
N ASN A 93 -7.19 -5.88 -15.89
CA ASN A 93 -8.34 -5.54 -16.73
C ASN A 93 -9.60 -5.31 -15.89
#